data_AF-A0A327NLT6-F1
#
_entry.id   AF-A0A327NLT6-F1
#
_cell.length_a   1.000
_cell.length_b   1.000
_cell.length_c   1.000
_cell.angle_alpha   90.00
_cell.angle_beta   90.00
_cell.angle_gamma   90.00
#
_symmetry.space_group_name_H-M   'P 1'
#
loop_
_entity.id
_entity.type
_entity.pdbx_description
1 polymer ?
#
loop_
_entity_poly.entity_id
_entity_poly.type
_entity_poly.pdbx_seq_one_letter_code
_entity_poly.pdbx_strand_id
1 'polypeptide(L)'
;MNKTVTNPFIKYVNKTVSRTDWQREVEALYNNYYLISRLLAYPSTASAHEVRKLRRLQSTLIKTIEQFVAELDQQTRQTQSPSAMVCLLKSHIAVMQKLNGQIGNLLKEQAAGVS
;
A
#
# COMPACT_ATOMS: atom_id res chain seq x y z
N MET A 1 24.37 -29.13 -2.13
CA MET A 1 23.24 -28.44 -2.79
C MET A 1 22.02 -28.50 -1.89
N ASN A 2 21.73 -27.44 -1.13
CA ASN A 2 20.53 -27.38 -0.31
C ASN A 2 19.34 -27.12 -1.22
N LYS A 3 18.55 -28.16 -1.51
CA LYS A 3 17.21 -27.98 -2.09
C LYS A 3 16.38 -27.27 -1.03
N THR A 4 16.18 -25.96 -1.19
CA THR A 4 15.24 -25.20 -0.37
C THR A 4 13.87 -25.82 -0.57
N VAL A 5 13.44 -26.64 0.40
CA VAL A 5 12.10 -27.21 0.44
C VAL A 5 11.14 -26.03 0.49
N THR A 6 10.61 -25.65 -0.67
CA THR A 6 9.67 -24.53 -0.74
C THR A 6 8.37 -25.05 -0.17
N ASN A 7 8.00 -24.54 1.01
CA ASN A 7 6.75 -24.90 1.69
C ASN A 7 5.58 -24.84 0.68
N PRO A 8 4.79 -25.92 0.50
CA PRO A 8 3.67 -25.98 -0.44
C PRO A 8 2.70 -24.80 -0.30
N PHE A 9 2.54 -24.30 0.93
CA PHE A 9 1.80 -23.07 1.25
C PHE A 9 2.38 -21.85 0.50
N ILE A 10 3.68 -21.60 0.67
CA ILE A 10 4.39 -20.48 0.04
C ILE A 10 4.33 -20.60 -1.48
N LYS A 11 4.47 -21.82 -2.01
CA LYS A 11 4.37 -22.09 -3.45
C LYS A 11 2.98 -21.75 -4.00
N TYR A 12 1.91 -22.10 -3.27
CA TYR A 12 0.53 -21.81 -3.68
C TYR A 12 0.23 -20.31 -3.65
N VAL A 13 0.60 -19.63 -2.57
CA VAL A 13 0.40 -18.18 -2.42
C VAL A 13 1.13 -17.44 -3.54
N ASN A 14 2.41 -17.74 -3.76
CA ASN A 14 3.21 -17.10 -4.81
C ASN A 14 2.72 -17.38 -6.24
N LYS A 15 2.08 -18.54 -6.48
CA LYS A 15 1.47 -18.86 -7.78
C LYS A 15 0.21 -18.03 -8.04
N THR A 16 -0.52 -17.68 -6.99
CA THR A 16 -1.88 -17.11 -7.10
C THR A 16 -1.89 -15.60 -6.91
N VAL A 17 -0.95 -15.09 -6.12
CA VAL A 17 -0.62 -13.68 -5.97
C VAL A 17 0.86 -13.59 -6.24
N SER A 18 1.25 -12.89 -7.32
CA SER A 18 2.68 -12.73 -7.56
C SER A 18 3.28 -12.01 -6.36
N ARG A 19 4.35 -12.57 -5.81
CA ARG A 19 5.09 -11.97 -4.69
C ARG A 19 5.47 -10.52 -4.99
N THR A 20 5.70 -10.20 -6.26
CA THR A 20 6.03 -8.86 -6.76
C THR A 20 4.90 -7.85 -6.62
N ASP A 21 3.64 -8.27 -6.63
CA ASP A 21 2.52 -7.33 -6.81
C ASP A 21 2.23 -6.56 -5.53
N TRP A 22 2.04 -7.24 -4.39
CA TRP A 22 1.82 -6.55 -3.12
C TRP A 22 3.06 -5.79 -2.64
N GLN A 23 4.26 -6.32 -2.89
CA GLN A 23 5.52 -5.64 -2.52
C GLN A 23 5.67 -4.32 -3.27
N ARG A 24 5.39 -4.32 -4.58
CA ARG A 24 5.41 -3.12 -5.41
C ARG A 24 4.39 -2.08 -4.94
N GLU A 25 3.18 -2.50 -4.58
CA GLU A 25 2.15 -1.57 -4.11
C GLU A 25 2.50 -0.95 -2.74
N VAL A 26 3.09 -1.73 -1.84
CA VAL A 26 3.60 -1.23 -0.55
C VAL A 26 4.74 -0.23 -0.76
N GLU A 27 5.67 -0.51 -1.66
CA GLU A 27 6.77 0.41 -2.00
C GLU A 27 6.24 1.73 -2.60
N ALA A 28 5.28 1.66 -3.51
CA ALA A 28 4.62 2.84 -4.07
C ALA A 28 3.89 3.65 -3.00
N LEU A 29 3.21 2.99 -2.06
CA LEU A 29 2.56 3.62 -0.92
C LEU A 29 3.57 4.35 -0.02
N TYR A 30 4.71 3.74 0.26
CA TYR A 30 5.77 4.36 1.06
C TYR A 30 6.36 5.60 0.38
N ASN A 31 6.63 5.52 -0.93
CA ASN A 31 7.09 6.66 -1.72
C ASN A 31 6.06 7.80 -1.71
N ASN A 32 4.78 7.47 -1.87
CA ASN A 32 3.67 8.42 -1.79
C ASN A 32 3.55 9.08 -0.42
N TYR A 33 3.70 8.30 0.67
CA TYR A 33 3.74 8.84 2.03
C TYR A 33 4.87 9.86 2.19
N TYR A 34 6.08 9.53 1.74
CA TYR A 34 7.22 10.43 1.83
C TYR A 34 7.00 11.73 1.03
N LEU A 35 6.44 11.63 -0.17
CA LEU A 35 6.09 12.80 -0.98
C LEU A 35 5.07 13.71 -0.31
N ILE A 36 3.98 13.14 0.24
CA ILE A 36 2.97 13.89 0.97
C ILE A 36 3.59 14.55 2.21
N SER A 37 4.44 13.84 2.96
CA SER A 37 5.15 14.39 4.12
C SER A 37 6.00 15.62 3.73
N ARG A 38 6.70 15.58 2.60
CA ARG A 38 7.47 16.72 2.10
C ARG A 38 6.58 17.92 1.73
N LEU A 39 5.47 17.68 1.02
CA LEU A 39 4.52 18.75 0.67
C LEU A 39 3.89 19.40 1.90
N LEU A 40 3.59 18.61 2.93
CA LEU A 40 3.04 19.11 4.19
C LEU A 40 4.07 19.88 5.03
N ALA A 41 5.36 19.55 4.92
CA ALA A 41 6.44 20.27 5.60
C ALA A 41 6.74 21.64 4.98
N TYR A 42 6.53 21.76 3.67
CA TYR A 42 6.76 23.00 2.91
C TYR A 42 5.49 23.44 2.16
N PRO A 43 4.41 23.83 2.87
CA PRO A 43 3.10 24.08 2.27
C PRO A 43 3.00 25.45 1.57
N SER A 44 4.11 26.12 1.28
CA SER A 44 4.16 27.55 0.91
C SER A 44 3.38 27.91 -0.36
N THR A 45 2.97 26.92 -1.15
CA THR A 45 2.17 27.09 -2.37
C THR A 45 0.81 26.36 -2.34
N ALA A 46 0.50 25.61 -1.28
CA ALA A 46 -0.72 24.81 -1.19
C ALA A 46 -1.83 25.54 -0.41
N SER A 47 -3.05 25.53 -0.94
CA SER A 47 -4.23 26.06 -0.25
C SER A 47 -4.56 25.25 1.02
N ALA A 48 -5.30 25.87 1.94
CA ALA A 48 -5.81 25.18 3.14
C ALA A 48 -6.73 23.99 2.82
N HIS A 49 -7.33 23.96 1.62
CA HIS A 49 -8.10 22.82 1.15
C HIS A 49 -7.19 21.65 0.75
N GLU A 50 -6.15 21.93 -0.05
CA GLU A 50 -5.17 20.95 -0.49
C GLU A 50 -4.40 20.35 0.69
N VAL A 51 -3.97 21.17 1.66
CA VAL A 51 -3.32 20.70 2.88
C VAL A 51 -4.23 19.72 3.65
N ARG A 52 -5.53 20.00 3.73
CA ARG A 52 -6.50 19.08 4.36
C ARG A 52 -6.66 17.78 3.57
N LYS A 53 -6.69 17.85 2.25
CA LYS A 53 -6.77 16.68 1.36
C LYS A 53 -5.53 15.79 1.51
N LEU A 54 -4.34 16.40 1.52
CA LEU A 54 -3.05 15.73 1.74
C LEU A 54 -2.97 15.04 3.10
N ARG A 55 -3.36 15.72 4.19
CA ARG A 55 -3.37 15.12 5.55
C ARG A 55 -4.33 13.93 5.65
N ARG A 56 -5.52 14.03 5.04
CA ARG A 56 -6.48 12.92 5.01
C ARG A 56 -5.90 11.71 4.28
N LEU A 57 -5.31 11.93 3.10
CA LEU A 57 -4.67 10.87 2.33
C LEU A 57 -3.54 10.22 3.11
N GLN A 58 -2.66 11.01 3.72
CA GLN A 58 -1.56 10.50 4.55
C GLN A 58 -2.07 9.60 5.69
N SER A 59 -3.13 10.02 6.38
CA SER A 59 -3.75 9.24 7.45
C SER A 59 -4.37 7.94 6.94
N THR A 60 -5.06 7.97 5.80
CA THR A 60 -5.60 6.76 5.17
C THR A 60 -4.48 5.79 4.78
N LEU A 61 -3.39 6.31 4.24
CA LEU A 61 -2.21 5.54 3.82
C LEU A 61 -1.60 4.75 4.98
N ILE A 62 -1.36 5.43 6.11
CA ILE A 62 -0.83 4.81 7.33
C ILE A 62 -1.79 3.71 7.81
N LYS A 63 -3.09 4.02 7.94
CA LYS A 63 -4.10 3.08 8.43
C LYS A 63 -4.22 1.83 7.55
N THR A 64 -4.13 1.98 6.24
CA THR A 64 -4.15 0.85 5.30
C THR A 64 -2.94 -0.07 5.51
N ILE A 65 -1.75 0.49 5.70
CA ILE A 65 -0.54 -0.30 5.97
C ILE A 65 -0.62 -0.99 7.34
N GLU A 66 -1.04 -0.26 8.39
CA GLU A 66 -1.22 -0.82 9.73
C GLU A 66 -2.20 -1.99 9.73
N GLN A 67 -3.35 -1.83 9.04
CA GLN A 67 -4.34 -2.88 8.91
C GLN A 67 -3.81 -4.07 8.11
N PHE A 68 -3.09 -3.83 7.01
CA PHE A 68 -2.47 -4.90 6.23
C PHE A 68 -1.49 -5.72 7.07
N VAL A 69 -0.61 -5.07 7.83
CA VAL A 69 0.37 -5.74 8.70
C VAL A 69 -0.34 -6.52 9.82
N ALA A 70 -1.33 -5.92 10.48
CA ALA A 70 -2.08 -6.58 11.55
C ALA A 70 -2.82 -7.83 11.05
N GLU A 71 -3.48 -7.73 9.88
CA GLU A 71 -4.17 -8.86 9.29
C GLU A 71 -3.19 -9.94 8.81
N LEU A 72 -2.04 -9.58 8.22
CA LEU A 72 -0.99 -10.54 7.87
C LEU A 72 -0.46 -11.31 9.10
N ASP A 73 -0.18 -10.60 10.19
CA ASP A 73 0.29 -11.19 11.45
C ASP A 73 -0.77 -12.10 12.09
N GLN A 74 -2.05 -11.72 12.00
CA GLN A 74 -3.15 -12.59 12.42
C GLN A 74 -3.22 -13.87 11.57
N GLN A 75 -3.11 -13.75 10.24
CA GLN A 75 -3.16 -14.89 9.32
C GLN A 75 -2.01 -15.89 9.55
N THR A 76 -0.80 -15.39 9.84
CA THR A 76 0.37 -16.23 10.11
C THR A 76 0.28 -16.94 11.46
N ARG A 77 -0.31 -16.31 12.48
CA ARG A 77 -0.50 -16.90 13.82
C ARG A 77 -1.63 -17.93 13.87
N GLN A 78 -2.68 -17.75 13.08
CA GLN A 78 -3.88 -18.60 13.13
C GLN A 78 -3.82 -19.82 12.20
N THR A 79 -2.72 -20.06 11.49
CA THR A 79 -2.59 -21.18 10.52
C THR A 79 -3.75 -21.25 9.52
N GLN A 80 -4.16 -20.09 9.00
CA GLN A 80 -5.29 -20.03 8.07
C GLN A 80 -4.93 -20.63 6.70
N SER A 81 -5.97 -21.05 5.97
CA SER A 81 -5.80 -21.73 4.69
C SER A 81 -5.07 -20.84 3.66
N PRO A 82 -4.35 -21.44 2.70
CA PRO A 82 -3.71 -20.69 1.61
C PRO A 82 -4.68 -19.79 0.83
N SER A 83 -5.96 -20.18 0.73
CA SER A 83 -6.99 -19.37 0.06
C SER A 83 -7.35 -18.10 0.85
N ALA A 84 -7.40 -18.16 2.19
CA ALA A 84 -7.64 -16.99 3.03
C ALA A 84 -6.50 -15.96 2.88
N MET A 85 -5.26 -16.41 2.90
CA MET A 85 -4.08 -15.55 2.65
C MET A 85 -4.12 -14.91 1.26
N VAL A 86 -4.50 -15.68 0.23
CA VAL A 86 -4.66 -15.15 -1.14
C VAL A 86 -5.75 -14.10 -1.22
N CYS A 87 -6.92 -14.33 -0.60
CA CYS A 87 -8.02 -13.36 -0.58
C CYS A 87 -7.61 -12.06 0.11
N LEU A 88 -6.92 -12.16 1.25
CA LEU A 88 -6.41 -11.00 1.99
C LEU A 88 -5.42 -10.19 1.14
N LEU A 89 -4.43 -10.85 0.55
CA LEU A 89 -3.43 -10.18 -0.29
C LEU A 89 -4.09 -9.48 -1.49
N LYS A 90 -5.03 -10.13 -2.18
CA LYS A 90 -5.77 -9.53 -3.31
C LYS A 90 -6.59 -8.31 -2.88
N SER A 91 -7.28 -8.41 -1.75
CA SER A 91 -8.08 -7.30 -1.21
C SER A 91 -7.20 -6.08 -0.92
N HIS A 92 -6.09 -6.29 -0.22
CA HIS A 92 -5.16 -5.20 0.10
C HIS A 92 -4.48 -4.63 -1.14
N ILE A 93 -4.02 -5.45 -2.10
CA ILE A 93 -3.47 -4.95 -3.37
C ILE A 93 -4.45 -3.98 -4.05
N ALA A 94 -5.74 -4.34 -4.14
CA ALA A 94 -6.74 -3.48 -4.78
C ALA A 94 -6.92 -2.13 -4.05
N VAL A 95 -6.91 -2.15 -2.71
CA VAL A 95 -6.98 -0.92 -1.89
C VAL A 95 -5.73 -0.06 -2.11
N MET A 96 -4.55 -0.66 -2.06
CA MET A 96 -3.27 0.04 -2.26
C MET A 96 -3.18 0.65 -3.66
N GLN A 97 -3.58 -0.08 -4.71
CA GLN A 97 -3.62 0.41 -6.09
C GLN A 97 -4.53 1.63 -6.23
N LYS A 98 -5.72 1.58 -5.63
CA LYS A 98 -6.65 2.71 -5.63
C LYS A 98 -6.06 3.93 -4.94
N LEU A 99 -5.44 3.74 -3.77
CA LEU A 99 -4.79 4.83 -3.02
C LEU A 99 -3.60 5.40 -3.80
N ASN A 100 -2.74 4.56 -4.35
CA ASN A 100 -1.60 4.96 -5.18
C ASN A 100 -2.07 5.77 -6.40
N GLY A 101 -3.15 5.37 -7.05
CA GLY A 101 -3.75 6.12 -8.15
C GLY A 101 -4.31 7.48 -7.74
N GLN A 102 -5.05 7.54 -6.62
CA GLN A 102 -5.60 8.80 -6.08
C GLN A 102 -4.50 9.79 -5.71
N ILE A 103 -3.42 9.32 -5.07
CA ILE A 103 -2.29 10.16 -4.69
C ILE A 103 -1.52 10.60 -5.94
N GLY A 104 -1.25 9.69 -6.87
CA GLY A 104 -0.55 10.01 -8.11
C GLY A 104 -1.27 11.08 -8.93
N ASN A 105 -2.60 11.04 -9.00
CA ASN A 105 -3.39 12.07 -9.69
C ASN A 105 -3.31 13.42 -8.96
N LEU A 106 -3.43 13.42 -7.64
CA LEU A 106 -3.34 14.65 -6.85
C LEU A 106 -1.96 15.31 -6.97
N LEU A 107 -0.88 14.52 -6.96
CA LEU A 107 0.48 15.04 -7.13
C LEU A 107 0.68 15.63 -8.54
N LYS A 108 0.05 15.05 -9.57
CA LYS A 108 0.06 15.60 -10.93
C LYS A 108 -0.73 16.90 -11.04
N GLU A 109 -1.91 16.99 -10.41
CA GLU A 109 -2.73 18.22 -10.33
C GLU A 109 -1.90 19.37 -9.72
N GLN A 110 -1.21 19.10 -8.61
CA GLN A 110 -0.35 20.09 -7.97
C GLN A 110 0.86 20.50 -8.83
N ALA A 111 1.49 19.54 -9.52
CA ALA A 111 2.62 19.84 -10.42
C ALA A 111 2.19 20.66 -11.65
N ALA A 112 0.94 20.52 -12.10
CA ALA A 112 0.39 21.25 -13.24
C ALA A 112 -0.11 22.66 -12.89
N GLY A 113 -0.15 23.03 -11.60
CA GLY A 113 -0.75 24.30 -11.15
C GLY A 113 -2.27 24.37 -11.39
N VAL A 114 -2.92 23.22 -11.57
CA VAL A 114 -4.37 23.09 -11.76
C VAL A 114 -4.95 22.72 -10.40
N SER A 115 -5.28 23.73 -9.58
CA SER A 115 -6.01 23.55 -8.32
C SER A 115 -7.32 24.32 -8.29
#